data_AF-A0A351XML7-F1
#
_entry.id   AF-A0A351XML7-F1
#
_cell.length_a   1.000
_cell.length_b   1.000
_cell.length_c   1.000
_cell.angle_alpha   90.00
_cell.angle_beta   90.00
_cell.angle_gamma   90.00
#
_symmetry.space_group_name_H-M   'P 1'
#
loop_
_entity.id
_entity.type
_entity.pdbx_description
1 polymer ?
#
loop_
_entity_poly.entity_id
_entity_poly.type
_entity_poly.pdbx_seq_one_letter_code
_entity_poly.pdbx_strand_id
1 'polypeptide(L)' 'LEKLYYNMVEAKAHWLYELPVWDSLLPEERRKELYTQQKKSGTVVKEKKIGRNDPCPCGSGKKYKKCCG' A
#
# COMPACT_ATOMS: atom_id res chain seq x y z
N LEU A 1 20.85 -1.33 9.05
CA LEU A 1 20.80 -2.17 7.83
C LEU A 1 19.39 -2.24 7.25
N GLU A 2 18.39 -2.60 8.04
CA GLU A 2 16.99 -2.69 7.61
C GLU A 2 16.42 -1.39 7.03
N LYS A 3 16.62 -0.26 7.73
CA LYS A 3 16.20 1.07 7.23
C LYS A 3 16.84 1.44 5.89
N LEU A 4 18.11 1.04 5.69
CA LEU A 4 18.81 1.28 4.42
C LEU A 4 18.18 0.44 3.30
N TYR A 5 17.96 -0.86 3.55
CA TYR A 5 17.27 -1.75 2.62
C TYR A 5 15.86 -1.24 2.29
N TYR A 6 15.08 -0.83 3.29
CA TYR A 6 13.75 -0.25 3.12
C TYR A 6 13.76 0.97 2.20
N ASN A 7 14.69 1.91 2.43
CA ASN A 7 14.83 3.11 1.61
C ASN A 7 15.29 2.78 0.18
N MET A 8 16.15 1.77 0.00
CA MET A 8 16.55 1.29 -1.33
C MET A 8 15.37 0.69 -2.11
N VAL A 9 14.51 -0.09 -1.42
CA VAL A 9 13.28 -0.63 -2.00
C VAL A 9 12.33 0.50 -2.39
N GLU A 10 12.17 1.51 -1.53
CA GLU A 10 11.37 2.71 -1.81
C GLU A 10 11.86 3.49 -3.03
N ALA A 11 13.18 3.66 -3.15
CA ALA A 11 13.82 4.29 -4.29
C ALA A 11 13.81 3.41 -5.57
N LYS A 12 13.23 2.21 -5.52
CA LYS A 12 13.21 1.22 -6.62
C LYS A 12 14.62 0.88 -7.14
N ALA A 13 15.62 0.94 -6.28
CA ALA A 13 17.01 0.68 -6.61
C ALA A 13 17.32 -0.83 -6.57
N HIS A 14 16.68 -1.61 -7.46
CA HIS A 14 16.83 -3.07 -7.53
C HIS A 14 18.28 -3.53 -7.56
N TRP A 15 19.11 -2.84 -8.35
CA TRP A 15 20.55 -3.06 -8.45
C TRP A 15 21.34 -2.88 -7.14
N LEU A 16 20.77 -2.23 -6.11
CA LEU A 16 21.39 -2.09 -4.78
C LEU A 16 20.90 -3.12 -3.77
N TYR A 17 19.58 -3.36 -3.73
CA TYR A 17 18.99 -4.22 -2.71
C TYR A 17 19.01 -5.72 -3.09
N GLU A 18 19.35 -6.06 -4.34
CA GLU A 18 19.52 -7.45 -4.81
C GLU A 18 20.97 -7.94 -4.74
N LEU A 19 21.91 -7.12 -4.26
CA LEU A 19 23.32 -7.51 -4.19
C LEU A 19 23.54 -8.71 -3.23
N PRO A 20 24.39 -9.70 -3.60
CA PRO A 20 24.68 -10.87 -2.74
C PRO A 20 25.27 -10.52 -1.38
N VAL A 21 25.86 -9.33 -1.22
CA VAL A 21 26.34 -8.83 0.08
C VAL A 21 25.22 -8.81 1.13
N TRP A 22 23.97 -8.68 0.71
CA TRP A 22 22.84 -8.70 1.63
C TRP A 22 22.55 -10.07 2.21
N ASP A 23 22.97 -11.17 1.56
CA ASP A 23 22.74 -12.53 2.04
C ASP A 23 23.44 -12.79 3.39
N SER A 24 24.57 -12.11 3.64
CA SER A 24 25.30 -12.18 4.91
C SER A 24 24.84 -11.13 5.94
N LEU A 25 24.31 -9.99 5.48
CA LEU A 25 23.94 -8.86 6.33
C LEU A 25 22.49 -8.91 6.81
N LEU A 26 21.58 -9.46 6.02
CA LEU A 26 20.16 -9.58 6.33
C LEU A 26 19.63 -10.94 5.82
N PRO A 27 19.15 -11.81 6.73
CA PRO A 27 18.53 -13.07 6.34
C PRO A 27 17.43 -12.87 5.29
N GLU A 28 17.27 -13.84 4.40
CA GLU A 28 16.30 -13.76 3.30
C GLU A 28 14.86 -13.49 3.79
N GLU A 29 14.45 -14.14 4.88
CA GLU A 29 13.13 -13.92 5.50
C GLU A 29 12.91 -12.45 5.88
N ARG A 30 13.91 -11.82 6.51
CA ARG A 30 13.83 -10.39 6.89
C ARG A 30 13.78 -9.48 5.67
N ARG A 31 14.50 -9.80 4.60
CA ARG A 31 14.44 -9.03 3.34
C ARG A 31 13.07 -9.11 2.67
N LYS A 32 12.45 -10.30 2.67
CA LYS A 32 11.08 -10.51 2.14
C LYS A 32 10.04 -9.75 2.95
N GLU A 33 10.15 -9.77 4.28
CA GLU A 33 9.28 -9.01 5.17
C GLU A 33 9.39 -7.50 4.89
N LEU A 34 10.61 -6.95 4.87
CA LEU A 34 10.85 -5.53 4.61
C LEU A 34 10.35 -5.10 3.22
N TYR A 35 10.59 -5.91 2.19
CA TYR A 35 10.11 -5.66 0.84
C TYR A 35 8.58 -5.58 0.79
N THR A 36 7.91 -6.54 1.43
CA THR A 36 6.45 -6.59 1.50
C THR A 36 5.88 -5.43 2.30
N GLN A 37 6.52 -5.10 3.43
CA GLN A 37 6.13 -3.97 4.28
C GLN A 37 6.26 -2.63 3.55
N GLN A 38 7.36 -2.41 2.84
CA GLN A 38 7.56 -1.21 2.02
C GLN A 38 6.48 -1.10 0.93
N LYS A 39 6.20 -2.17 0.19
CA LYS A 39 5.16 -2.13 -0.85
C LYS A 39 3.76 -1.85 -0.31
N LYS A 40 3.46 -2.38 0.89
CA LYS A 40 2.19 -2.13 1.57
C LYS A 40 2.05 -0.66 1.97
N SER A 41 3.12 -0.01 2.44
CA SER A 41 3.05 1.39 2.90
C SER A 41 2.75 2.39 1.78
N GLY A 42 3.17 2.10 0.53
CA GLY A 42 2.87 2.96 -0.62
C GLY A 42 1.46 2.83 -1.21
N THR A 43 0.68 1.82 -0.80
CA THR A 43 -0.64 1.56 -1.40
C THR A 43 -1.72 2.35 -0.66
N VAL A 44 -2.21 3.45 -1.27
CA VAL A 44 -3.37 4.18 -0.76
C VAL A 44 -4.65 3.43 -1.09
N VAL A 45 -5.29 2.85 -0.07
CA VAL A 45 -6.63 2.24 -0.22
C VAL A 45 -7.67 3.35 -0.30
N LYS A 46 -8.29 3.52 -1.47
CA LYS A 46 -9.42 4.46 -1.61
C LYS A 46 -10.66 3.86 -0.96
N GLU A 47 -11.31 4.65 -0.10
CA GLU A 47 -12.62 4.29 0.41
C GLU A 47 -13.63 4.11 -0.72
N LYS A 48 -14.58 3.19 -0.52
CA LYS A 48 -15.64 2.95 -1.48
C LYS A 48 -16.54 4.19 -1.56
N LYS A 49 -16.43 4.94 -2.65
CA LYS A 49 -17.34 6.05 -2.94
C LYS A 49 -18.75 5.52 -3.12
N ILE A 50 -19.74 6.19 -2.51
CA ILE A 50 -21.14 5.87 -2.73
C ILE A 50 -21.52 6.17 -4.17
N GLY A 51 -22.16 5.20 -4.84
CA GLY A 51 -22.63 5.36 -6.21
C GLY A 51 -23.84 6.29 -6.28
N ARG A 52 -23.97 7.05 -7.37
CA ARG A 52 -25.13 7.95 -7.61
C ARG A 52 -26.48 7.26 -7.42
N ASN A 53 -26.59 5.98 -7.77
CA ASN A 53 -27.84 5.22 -7.71
C ASN A 53 -28.02 4.42 -6.41
N ASP A 54 -26.99 4.35 -5.54
CA ASP A 54 -27.06 3.61 -4.27
C ASP A 54 -28.03 4.30 -3.30
N PRO A 55 -28.59 3.58 -2.31
CA PRO A 55 -29.41 4.17 -1.26
C PRO A 55 -28.67 5.29 -0.52
N CYS A 56 -29.33 6.41 -0.25
CA CYS A 56 -28.74 7.52 0.49
C CYS A 56 -28.38 7.09 1.92
N PRO A 57 -27.16 7.38 2.40
CA PRO A 57 -26.72 7.02 3.75
C PRO A 57 -27.43 7.87 4.83
N CYS A 58 -28.12 8.93 4.41
CA CYS A 58 -28.94 9.79 5.26
C CYS A 58 -30.25 9.15 5.74
N GLY A 59 -30.56 7.91 5.34
CA GLY A 59 -31.78 7.20 5.76
C GLY A 59 -33.05 7.64 5.05
N SER A 60 -32.98 8.48 4.00
CA SER A 60 -34.15 8.99 3.28
C SER A 60 -34.87 7.97 2.41
N GLY A 61 -34.31 6.76 2.24
CA GLY A 61 -34.80 5.72 1.32
C GLY A 61 -34.67 6.08 -0.18
N LYS A 62 -34.16 7.27 -0.51
CA LYS A 62 -33.97 7.74 -1.90
C LYS A 62 -32.58 7.33 -2.41
N LYS A 63 -32.43 7.25 -3.74
CA LYS A 63 -31.11 7.12 -4.38
C LYS A 63 -30.24 8.34 -4.03
N TYR A 64 -28.92 8.15 -3.84
CA TYR A 64 -27.98 9.20 -3.45
C TYR A 64 -28.11 10.46 -4.33
N LYS A 65 -28.19 10.28 -5.66
CA LYS A 65 -28.39 11.36 -6.66
C LYS A 65 -29.69 12.17 -6.58
N LYS A 66 -30.64 11.71 -5.76
CA LYS A 66 -31.95 12.35 -5.55
C LYS A 66 -32.09 12.86 -4.11
N CYS A 67 -30.98 12.90 -3.36
CA CYS A 67 -30.98 13.26 -1.95
C CYS A 67 -29.75 14.08 -1.57
N CYS A 68 -28.62 13.44 -1.26
CA CYS A 68 -27.40 14.11 -0.77
C CYS A 68 -26.32 14.28 -1.84
N GLY A 69 -26.61 13.94 -3.10
CA GLY A 69 -25.69 14.06 -4.23
C GLY A 69 -26.39 14.46 -5.51
#